data_AF-A0AA96LRU7-F1
#
_entry.id   AF-A0AA96LRU7-F1
#
_cell.length_a   1.000
_cell.length_b   1.000
_cell.length_c   1.000
_cell.angle_alpha   90.00
_cell.angle_beta   90.00
_cell.angle_gamma   90.00
#
_symmetry.space_group_name_H-M   'P 1'
#
loop_
_entity.id
_entity.type
_entity.pdbx_description
1 polymer ?
#
loop_
_entity_poly.entity_id
_entity_poly.type
_entity_poly.pdbx_seq_one_letter_code
_entity_poly.pdbx_strand_id
1 'polypeptide(L)'
;MFKFTLLFLAVFGTLAVLNARLGADGSFYIWMLHILRVARLLEFTTGMFVGLIFIEKSKHHTVNSTWLTSLEVIGLVAFILAVGFSVHLHAAIVRSMYYVPIWCLLIYTFAYQAGKVSKILSHKSFVYLGEISFSFYMTHLLVIRYFTYLHLNNTIHTIVCFLVSLLLSSLVYAFYEEPLRKLLRFGNYKKILKSVLYTQKISNPTP
;
A
#
# COMPACT_ATOMS: atom_id res chain seq x y z
N MET A 1 -22.65 5.87 -12.92
CA MET A 1 -21.82 4.89 -12.17
C MET A 1 -21.98 3.47 -12.68
N PHE A 2 -23.18 2.90 -12.76
CA PHE A 2 -23.41 1.48 -13.10
C PHE A 2 -22.72 0.99 -14.40
N LYS A 3 -22.75 1.78 -15.48
CA LYS A 3 -22.07 1.43 -16.75
C LYS A 3 -20.54 1.37 -16.64
N PHE A 4 -19.94 2.22 -15.80
CA PHE A 4 -18.49 2.24 -15.58
C PHE A 4 -18.03 1.08 -14.68
N THR A 5 -18.81 0.72 -13.65
CA THR A 5 -18.54 -0.46 -12.83
C THR A 5 -18.67 -1.76 -13.62
N LEU A 6 -19.62 -1.82 -14.55
CA LEU A 6 -19.83 -3.01 -15.39
C LEU A 6 -18.73 -3.16 -16.45
N LEU A 7 -18.30 -2.06 -17.09
CA LEU A 7 -17.12 -2.02 -17.95
C LEU A 7 -15.86 -2.42 -17.17
N PHE A 8 -15.70 -1.89 -15.97
CA PHE A 8 -14.57 -2.20 -15.09
C PHE A 8 -14.52 -3.70 -14.77
N LEU A 9 -15.63 -4.28 -14.30
CA LEU A 9 -15.73 -5.72 -14.01
C LEU A 9 -15.50 -6.59 -15.26
N ALA A 10 -15.96 -6.16 -16.44
CA ALA A 10 -15.74 -6.89 -17.68
C ALA A 10 -14.26 -6.87 -18.11
N VAL A 11 -13.59 -5.72 -18.03
CA VAL A 11 -12.15 -5.58 -18.29
C VAL A 11 -11.34 -6.38 -17.24
N PHE A 12 -11.78 -6.35 -15.99
CA PHE A 12 -11.17 -7.07 -14.87
C PHE A 12 -11.26 -8.60 -15.06
N GLY A 13 -12.44 -9.10 -15.43
CA GLY A 13 -12.68 -10.52 -15.68
C GLY A 13 -11.96 -11.04 -16.93
N THR A 14 -11.94 -10.25 -18.02
CA THR A 14 -11.21 -10.62 -19.24
C THR A 14 -9.70 -10.72 -19.02
N LEU A 15 -9.11 -9.80 -18.26
CA LEU A 15 -7.69 -9.86 -17.91
C LEU A 15 -7.36 -11.02 -16.96
N ALA A 16 -8.25 -11.35 -16.03
CA ALA A 16 -8.11 -12.53 -15.17
C ALA A 16 -8.12 -13.83 -15.98
N VAL A 17 -9.06 -13.95 -16.93
CA VAL A 17 -9.16 -15.11 -17.83
C VAL A 17 -7.95 -15.20 -18.75
N LEU A 18 -7.48 -14.09 -19.30
CA LEU A 18 -6.26 -14.05 -20.11
C LEU A 18 -5.03 -14.50 -19.30
N ASN A 19 -4.88 -14.01 -18.06
CA ASN A 19 -3.77 -14.43 -17.19
C ASN A 19 -3.83 -15.92 -16.83
N ALA A 20 -5.03 -16.47 -16.64
CA ALA A 20 -5.21 -17.89 -16.36
C ALA A 20 -4.97 -18.79 -17.58
N ARG A 21 -5.30 -18.33 -18.79
CA ARG A 21 -5.16 -19.12 -20.03
C ARG A 21 -3.77 -19.02 -20.68
N LEU A 22 -3.09 -17.88 -20.51
CA LEU A 22 -1.78 -17.64 -21.11
C LEU A 22 -0.66 -18.20 -20.23
N GLY A 23 -0.65 -19.53 -20.03
CA GLY A 23 0.40 -20.25 -19.31
C GLY A 23 1.82 -19.73 -19.61
N ALA A 24 2.73 -19.89 -18.65
CA ALA A 24 4.01 -19.18 -18.47
C ALA A 24 5.08 -19.36 -19.58
N ASP A 25 4.69 -19.68 -20.80
CA ASP A 25 5.57 -20.23 -21.83
C ASP A 25 6.02 -19.18 -22.87
N GLY A 26 5.57 -17.91 -22.75
CA GLY A 26 5.97 -16.82 -23.65
C GLY A 26 6.57 -15.61 -22.96
N SER A 27 7.83 -15.26 -23.28
CA SER A 27 8.56 -14.10 -22.73
C SER A 27 7.83 -12.77 -22.92
N PHE A 28 7.11 -12.61 -24.04
CA PHE A 28 6.30 -11.43 -24.35
C PHE A 28 5.07 -11.30 -23.45
N TYR A 29 4.42 -12.40 -23.08
CA TYR A 29 3.24 -12.38 -22.22
C TYR A 29 3.58 -12.08 -20.76
N ILE A 30 4.71 -12.61 -20.27
CA ILE A 30 5.27 -12.21 -18.97
C ILE A 30 5.59 -10.72 -18.98
N TRP A 31 6.18 -10.19 -20.05
CA TRP A 31 6.43 -8.76 -20.16
C TRP A 31 5.12 -7.93 -20.23
N MET A 32 4.13 -8.38 -21.00
CA MET A 32 2.87 -7.64 -21.17
C MET A 32 1.95 -7.67 -19.93
N LEU A 33 1.93 -8.78 -19.18
CA LEU A 33 1.04 -8.94 -18.02
C LEU A 33 1.74 -8.64 -16.69
N HIS A 34 3.05 -8.89 -16.58
CA HIS A 34 3.82 -8.65 -15.35
C HIS A 34 4.68 -7.37 -15.40
N ILE A 35 5.17 -6.94 -16.58
CA ILE A 35 6.01 -5.73 -16.71
C ILE A 35 5.18 -4.51 -17.16
N LEU A 36 4.27 -4.68 -18.12
CA LEU A 36 3.26 -3.67 -18.47
C LEU A 36 2.19 -3.61 -17.37
N ARG A 37 2.17 -2.49 -16.67
CA ARG A 37 1.48 -2.26 -15.38
C ARG A 37 -0.05 -2.16 -15.46
N VAL A 38 -0.70 -2.68 -16.51
CA VAL A 38 -2.16 -2.53 -16.68
C VAL A 38 -2.94 -3.31 -15.63
N ALA A 39 -2.53 -4.53 -15.30
CA ALA A 39 -3.16 -5.30 -14.21
C ALA A 39 -3.04 -4.59 -12.84
N ARG A 40 -1.89 -3.95 -12.58
CA ARG A 40 -1.66 -3.14 -11.37
C ARG A 40 -2.48 -1.84 -11.35
N LEU A 41 -2.73 -1.23 -12.52
CA LEU A 41 -3.65 -0.10 -12.61
C LEU A 41 -5.07 -0.52 -12.21
N LEU A 42 -5.49 -1.74 -12.56
CA LEU A 42 -6.79 -2.25 -12.12
C LEU A 42 -6.84 -2.44 -10.61
N GLU A 43 -5.84 -3.07 -10.01
CA GLU A 43 -5.73 -3.20 -8.54
C GLU A 43 -5.80 -1.82 -7.86
N PHE A 44 -5.07 -0.84 -8.41
CA PHE A 44 -5.10 0.54 -7.92
C PHE A 44 -6.50 1.17 -8.02
N THR A 45 -7.18 1.01 -9.15
CA THR A 45 -8.56 1.52 -9.30
C THR A 45 -9.55 0.83 -8.39
N THR A 46 -9.41 -0.48 -8.13
CA THR A 46 -10.22 -1.19 -7.12
C THR A 46 -10.02 -0.58 -5.74
N GLY A 47 -8.76 -0.30 -5.36
CA GLY A 47 -8.46 0.43 -4.12
C GLY A 47 -9.11 1.81 -4.06
N MET A 48 -9.08 2.57 -5.16
CA MET A 48 -9.78 3.87 -5.23
C MET A 48 -11.29 3.73 -5.06
N PHE A 49 -11.93 2.72 -5.67
CA PHE A 49 -13.36 2.47 -5.47
C PHE A 49 -13.70 2.16 -4.01
N VAL A 50 -12.90 1.32 -3.35
CA VAL A 50 -13.05 1.04 -1.91
C VAL A 50 -12.93 2.32 -1.10
N GLY A 51 -11.95 3.18 -1.41
CA GLY A 51 -11.77 4.48 -0.76
C GLY A 51 -12.96 5.42 -0.94
N LEU A 52 -13.52 5.50 -2.15
CA LEU A 52 -14.73 6.31 -2.40
C LEU A 52 -15.95 5.80 -1.63
N ILE A 53 -16.16 4.48 -1.62
CA ILE A 53 -17.23 3.85 -0.84
C ILE A 53 -17.06 4.15 0.65
N PHE A 54 -15.83 4.10 1.16
CA PHE A 54 -15.52 4.45 2.53
C PHE A 54 -15.87 5.91 2.84
N ILE A 55 -15.45 6.88 2.00
CA ILE A 55 -15.75 8.30 2.21
C ILE A 55 -17.25 8.57 2.22
N GLU A 56 -18.01 7.91 1.34
CA GLU A 56 -19.46 8.05 1.28
C GLU A 56 -20.14 7.47 2.52
N LYS A 57 -19.78 6.25 2.93
CA LYS A 57 -20.43 5.56 4.06
C LYS A 57 -19.99 6.06 5.44
N SER A 58 -18.72 6.46 5.58
CA SER A 58 -18.15 6.90 6.85
C SER A 58 -18.85 8.15 7.40
N LYS A 59 -19.37 9.03 6.52
CA LYS A 59 -20.12 10.24 6.92
C LYS A 59 -21.46 9.95 7.61
N HIS A 60 -22.04 8.78 7.38
CA HIS A 60 -23.42 8.49 7.76
C HIS A 60 -23.55 7.39 8.82
N HIS A 61 -22.46 6.78 9.27
CA HIS A 61 -22.55 5.62 10.16
C HIS A 61 -21.44 5.58 11.22
N THR A 62 -21.83 5.59 12.50
CA THR A 62 -20.95 5.25 13.62
C THR A 62 -20.93 3.72 13.76
N VAL A 63 -19.89 3.08 13.24
CA VAL A 63 -19.75 1.62 13.29
C VAL A 63 -19.31 1.18 14.68
N ASN A 64 -19.88 0.07 15.19
CA ASN A 64 -19.49 -0.50 16.47
C ASN A 64 -18.03 -1.02 16.43
N SER A 65 -17.21 -0.61 17.41
CA SER A 65 -15.81 -1.01 17.57
C SER A 65 -15.62 -2.53 17.69
N THR A 66 -16.56 -3.24 18.32
CA THR A 66 -16.50 -4.71 18.45
C THR A 66 -16.69 -5.39 17.10
N TRP A 67 -17.65 -4.92 16.30
CA TRP A 67 -17.90 -5.45 14.96
C TRP A 67 -16.70 -5.22 14.03
N LEU A 68 -16.11 -4.02 14.06
CA LEU A 68 -14.89 -3.72 13.30
C LEU A 68 -13.73 -4.62 13.71
N THR A 69 -13.55 -4.87 15.01
CA THR A 69 -12.50 -5.77 15.50
C THR A 69 -12.70 -7.19 14.96
N SER A 70 -13.94 -7.69 14.92
CA SER A 70 -14.23 -9.00 14.32
C SER A 70 -13.87 -9.02 12.83
N LEU A 71 -14.20 -7.98 12.08
CA LEU A 71 -13.84 -7.87 10.67
C LEU A 71 -12.33 -7.75 10.43
N GLU A 72 -11.60 -7.03 11.29
CA GLU A 72 -10.12 -6.97 11.27
C GLU A 72 -9.53 -8.38 11.43
N VAL A 73 -9.98 -9.12 12.45
CA VAL A 73 -9.49 -10.47 12.73
C VAL A 73 -9.84 -11.43 11.59
N ILE A 74 -11.08 -11.40 11.10
CA ILE A 74 -11.52 -12.22 9.95
C ILE A 74 -10.65 -11.91 8.72
N GLY A 75 -10.39 -10.64 8.44
CA GLY A 75 -9.54 -10.25 7.32
C GLY A 75 -8.10 -10.74 7.45
N LEU A 76 -7.52 -10.63 8.65
CA LEU A 76 -6.16 -11.11 8.93
C LEU A 76 -6.06 -12.63 8.85
N VAL A 77 -7.04 -13.35 9.40
CA VAL A 77 -7.10 -14.82 9.31
C VAL A 77 -7.27 -15.25 7.86
N ALA A 78 -8.18 -14.62 7.11
CA ALA A 78 -8.36 -14.89 5.69
C ALA A 78 -7.08 -14.63 4.89
N PHE A 79 -6.34 -13.56 5.23
CA PHE A 79 -5.04 -13.29 4.62
C PHE A 79 -4.01 -14.39 4.92
N ILE A 80 -3.88 -14.81 6.17
CA ILE A 80 -2.95 -15.89 6.57
C ILE A 80 -3.30 -17.20 5.86
N LEU A 81 -4.58 -17.58 5.84
CA LEU A 81 -5.06 -18.78 5.15
C LEU A 81 -4.79 -18.70 3.65
N ALA A 82 -5.01 -17.54 3.04
CA ALA A 82 -4.72 -17.33 1.62
C ALA A 82 -3.22 -17.45 1.33
N VAL A 83 -2.35 -16.91 2.17
CA VAL A 83 -0.90 -17.09 2.04
C VAL A 83 -0.52 -18.57 2.18
N GLY A 84 -1.05 -19.29 3.17
CA GLY A 84 -0.79 -20.72 3.33
C GLY A 84 -1.24 -21.56 2.13
N PHE A 85 -2.42 -21.27 1.59
CA PHE A 85 -2.98 -21.97 0.43
C PHE A 85 -2.32 -21.56 -0.90
N SER A 86 -1.67 -20.39 -0.96
CA SER A 86 -1.02 -19.89 -2.18
C SER A 86 0.07 -20.81 -2.71
N VAL A 87 0.71 -21.59 -1.84
CA VAL A 87 1.76 -22.56 -2.20
C VAL A 87 1.22 -23.68 -3.09
N HIS A 88 -0.07 -23.99 -3.00
CA HIS A 88 -0.73 -25.05 -3.78
C HIS A 88 -1.38 -24.53 -5.07
N LEU A 89 -1.37 -23.22 -5.29
CA LEU A 89 -1.96 -22.58 -6.45
C LEU A 89 -0.91 -22.31 -7.53
N HIS A 90 -1.36 -22.29 -8.79
CA HIS A 90 -0.49 -21.89 -9.89
C HIS A 90 -0.03 -20.43 -9.71
N ALA A 91 1.25 -20.18 -9.98
CA ALA A 91 1.88 -18.87 -9.79
C ALA A 91 1.20 -17.73 -10.59
N ALA A 92 0.47 -18.04 -11.66
CA ALA A 92 -0.32 -17.06 -12.42
C ALA A 92 -1.54 -16.55 -11.61
N ILE A 93 -2.20 -17.43 -10.86
CA ILE A 93 -3.35 -17.09 -10.02
C ILE A 93 -2.90 -16.26 -8.82
N VAL A 94 -1.84 -16.69 -8.14
CA VAL A 94 -1.33 -16.01 -6.94
C VAL A 94 -0.82 -14.60 -7.26
N ARG A 95 -0.10 -14.44 -8.38
CA ARG A 95 0.45 -13.15 -8.82
C ARG A 95 -0.58 -12.25 -9.51
N SER A 96 -1.80 -12.72 -9.71
CA SER A 96 -2.88 -11.93 -10.29
C SER A 96 -3.81 -11.43 -9.19
N MET A 97 -5.05 -11.91 -9.16
CA MET A 97 -6.14 -11.28 -8.42
C MET A 97 -6.45 -11.96 -7.09
N TYR A 98 -5.69 -13.00 -6.75
CA TYR A 98 -5.98 -13.87 -5.62
C TYR A 98 -6.14 -13.09 -4.29
N TYR A 99 -5.29 -12.10 -4.06
CA TYR A 99 -5.32 -11.33 -2.82
C TYR A 99 -6.23 -10.09 -2.86
N VAL A 100 -6.69 -9.65 -4.03
CA VAL A 100 -7.48 -8.42 -4.19
C VAL A 100 -8.69 -8.36 -3.24
N PRO A 101 -9.57 -9.37 -3.14
CA PRO A 101 -10.74 -9.28 -2.26
C PRO A 101 -10.35 -9.15 -0.77
N ILE A 102 -9.27 -9.83 -0.37
CA ILE A 102 -8.75 -9.78 1.00
C ILE A 102 -8.18 -8.39 1.28
N TRP A 103 -7.40 -7.82 0.36
CA TRP A 103 -6.89 -6.45 0.48
C TRP A 103 -8.01 -5.42 0.55
N CYS A 104 -9.05 -5.55 -0.27
CA CYS A 104 -10.21 -4.67 -0.22
C CYS A 104 -10.90 -4.69 1.15
N LEU A 105 -11.09 -5.90 1.70
CA LEU A 105 -11.68 -6.06 3.03
C LEU A 105 -10.78 -5.42 4.10
N LEU A 106 -9.48 -5.71 4.09
CA LEU A 106 -8.53 -5.15 5.04
C LEU A 106 -8.44 -3.62 4.96
N ILE A 107 -8.32 -3.06 3.75
CA ILE A 107 -8.27 -1.61 3.56
C ILE A 107 -9.54 -0.96 4.07
N TYR A 108 -10.71 -1.52 3.73
CA TYR A 108 -11.99 -0.97 4.16
C TYR A 108 -12.17 -1.01 5.68
N THR A 109 -11.77 -2.09 6.35
CA THR A 109 -11.92 -2.24 7.80
C THR A 109 -10.93 -1.37 8.57
N PHE A 110 -9.65 -1.40 8.19
CA PHE A 110 -8.61 -0.60 8.83
C PHE A 110 -8.76 0.91 8.58
N ALA A 111 -9.45 1.32 7.52
CA ALA A 111 -9.75 2.74 7.27
C ALA A 111 -10.59 3.39 8.38
N TYR A 112 -11.41 2.62 9.12
CA TYR A 112 -12.17 3.15 10.25
C TYR A 112 -11.32 3.39 11.51
N GLN A 113 -10.15 2.76 11.62
CA GLN A 113 -9.21 2.88 12.75
C GLN A 113 -9.80 2.67 14.16
N ALA A 114 -10.99 2.09 14.29
CA ALA A 114 -11.74 2.02 15.54
C ALA A 114 -11.69 0.65 16.22
N GLY A 115 -11.21 -0.39 15.54
CA GLY A 115 -11.05 -1.73 16.12
C GLY A 115 -9.85 -1.86 17.06
N LYS A 116 -9.81 -2.94 17.85
CA LYS A 116 -8.71 -3.19 18.80
C LYS A 116 -7.38 -3.43 18.08
N VAL A 117 -7.38 -4.11 16.93
CA VAL A 117 -6.15 -4.36 16.17
C VAL A 117 -5.65 -3.05 15.57
N SER A 118 -6.55 -2.23 15.02
CA SER A 118 -6.21 -0.88 14.58
C SER A 118 -5.54 -0.06 15.69
N LYS A 119 -6.06 -0.09 16.92
CA LYS A 119 -5.47 0.65 18.06
C LYS A 119 -4.05 0.19 18.40
N ILE A 120 -3.78 -1.11 18.35
CA ILE A 120 -2.42 -1.65 18.58
C ILE A 120 -1.47 -1.17 17.47
N LEU A 121 -1.89 -1.27 16.21
CA LEU A 121 -1.08 -0.82 15.06
C LEU A 121 -0.89 0.71 15.03
N SER A 122 -1.80 1.46 15.64
CA SER A 122 -1.73 2.92 15.75
C SER A 122 -0.80 3.39 16.88
N HIS A 123 -0.17 2.48 17.62
CA HIS A 123 0.83 2.84 18.62
C HIS A 123 2.04 3.51 17.98
N LYS A 124 2.61 4.53 18.64
CA LYS A 124 3.70 5.38 18.11
C LYS A 124 4.88 4.58 17.54
N SER A 125 5.26 3.48 18.21
CA SER A 125 6.37 2.63 17.75
C SER A 125 6.07 1.92 16.43
N PHE A 126 4.85 1.39 16.26
CA PHE A 126 4.44 0.72 15.02
C PHE A 126 4.27 1.71 13.87
N VAL A 127 3.74 2.90 14.16
CA VAL A 127 3.67 4.00 13.18
C VAL A 127 5.07 4.41 12.73
N TYR A 128 6.00 4.60 13.67
CA TYR A 128 7.39 4.93 13.35
C TYR A 128 8.08 3.85 12.51
N LEU A 129 7.90 2.56 12.85
CA LEU A 129 8.38 1.44 12.03
C LEU A 129 7.79 1.47 10.61
N GLY A 130 6.51 1.83 10.48
CA GLY A 130 5.86 2.05 9.19
C GLY A 130 6.44 3.23 8.41
N GLU A 131 6.78 4.33 9.09
CA GLU A 131 7.39 5.51 8.47
C GLU A 131 8.79 5.23 7.93
N ILE A 132 9.64 4.51 8.69
CA ILE A 132 10.99 4.15 8.25
C ILE A 132 11.00 2.99 7.22
N SER A 133 9.86 2.31 7.02
CA SER A 133 9.79 1.10 6.18
C SER A 133 10.18 1.36 4.73
N PHE A 134 9.87 2.55 4.20
CA PHE A 134 10.24 2.93 2.84
C PHE A 134 11.77 3.08 2.71
N SER A 135 12.38 3.81 3.65
CA SER A 135 13.83 3.93 3.74
C SER A 135 14.50 2.56 3.91
N PHE A 136 13.94 1.68 4.74
CA PHE A 136 14.43 0.31 4.94
C PHE A 136 14.36 -0.53 3.67
N TYR A 137 13.24 -0.46 2.94
CA TYR A 137 13.08 -1.16 1.67
C TYR A 137 14.17 -0.76 0.66
N MET A 138 14.55 0.52 0.62
CA MET A 138 15.61 0.99 -0.28
C MET A 138 17.01 0.58 0.16
N THR A 139 17.28 0.56 1.47
CA THR A 139 18.64 0.34 1.99
C THR A 139 18.98 -1.14 2.24
N HIS A 140 18.03 -1.97 2.68
CA HIS A 140 18.34 -3.32 3.16
C HIS A 140 19.03 -4.20 2.10
N LEU A 141 18.62 -4.11 0.82
CA LEU A 141 19.23 -4.90 -0.24
C LEU A 141 20.68 -4.48 -0.51
N LEU A 142 21.02 -3.19 -0.36
CA LEU A 142 22.39 -2.72 -0.46
C LEU A 142 23.24 -3.30 0.67
N VAL A 143 22.75 -3.26 1.90
CA VAL A 143 23.44 -3.84 3.07
C VAL A 143 23.67 -5.33 2.88
N ILE A 144 22.64 -6.08 2.47
CA ILE A 144 22.75 -7.51 2.18
C ILE A 144 23.85 -7.78 1.15
N ARG A 145 23.88 -7.03 0.04
CA ARG A 145 24.89 -7.19 -1.02
C ARG A 145 26.32 -7.00 -0.50
N TYR A 146 26.55 -5.98 0.33
CA TYR A 146 27.87 -5.75 0.93
C TYR A 146 28.26 -6.86 1.92
N PHE A 147 27.32 -7.34 2.75
CA PHE A 147 27.59 -8.44 3.68
C PHE A 147 27.88 -9.76 2.95
N THR A 148 27.17 -10.04 1.85
CA THR A 148 27.43 -11.20 0.99
C THR A 148 28.81 -11.11 0.33
N TYR A 149 29.21 -9.92 -0.15
CA TYR A 149 30.54 -9.71 -0.72
C TYR A 149 31.67 -9.98 0.29
N LEU A 150 31.45 -9.67 1.57
CA LEU A 150 32.39 -9.93 2.66
C LEU A 150 32.35 -11.39 3.16
N HIS A 151 31.59 -12.29 2.51
CA HIS A 151 31.47 -13.71 2.86
C HIS A 151 30.98 -13.97 4.30
N LEU A 152 30.20 -13.04 4.87
CA LEU A 152 29.67 -13.12 6.22
C LEU A 152 28.36 -13.93 6.25
N ASN A 153 28.44 -15.26 6.15
CA ASN A 153 27.27 -16.14 5.96
C ASN A 153 26.83 -16.92 7.22
N ASN A 154 26.81 -16.27 8.39
CA ASN A 154 26.42 -16.88 9.67
C ASN A 154 25.12 -16.24 10.20
N THR A 155 24.36 -16.95 11.03
CA THR A 155 23.11 -16.46 11.64
C THR A 155 23.30 -15.13 12.38
N ILE A 156 24.45 -14.97 13.06
CA ILE A 156 24.83 -13.72 13.72
C ILE A 156 24.95 -12.58 12.71
N HIS A 157 25.54 -12.84 11.53
CA HIS A 157 25.68 -11.85 10.47
C HIS A 157 24.33 -11.44 9.87
N THR A 158 23.34 -12.32 9.82
CA THR A 158 21.98 -11.98 9.39
C THR A 158 21.32 -11.01 10.38
N ILE A 159 21.44 -11.26 11.68
CA ILE A 159 20.92 -10.35 12.73
C ILE A 159 21.64 -9.00 12.65
N VAL A 160 22.97 -9.01 12.53
CA VAL A 160 23.76 -7.78 12.38
C VAL A 160 23.36 -7.03 11.11
N CYS A 161 23.19 -7.72 9.98
CA CYS A 161 22.75 -7.14 8.72
C CYS A 161 21.37 -6.47 8.85
N PHE A 162 20.43 -7.12 9.55
CA PHE A 162 19.12 -6.55 9.83
C PHE A 162 19.23 -5.28 10.69
N LEU A 163 19.99 -5.33 11.78
CA LEU A 163 20.20 -4.18 12.67
C LEU A 163 20.89 -3.01 11.96
N VAL A 164 21.91 -3.29 11.14
CA VAL A 164 22.59 -2.28 10.32
C VAL A 164 21.64 -1.68 9.29
N SER A 165 20.81 -2.49 8.65
CA SER A 165 19.79 -2.00 7.69
C SER A 165 18.78 -1.09 8.37
N LEU A 166 18.34 -1.45 9.59
CA LEU A 166 17.37 -0.69 10.37
C LEU A 166 17.96 0.61 10.93
N LEU A 167 19.23 0.59 11.34
CA LEU A 167 19.95 1.78 11.76
C LEU A 167 20.14 2.73 10.57
N LEU A 168 20.60 2.22 9.43
CA LEU A 168 20.80 3.02 8.23
C LEU A 168 19.49 3.62 7.71
N SER A 169 18.40 2.84 7.72
CA SER A 169 17.09 3.35 7.32
C SER A 169 16.57 4.43 8.28
N SER A 170 16.80 4.28 9.57
CA SER A 170 16.45 5.31 10.57
C SER A 170 17.23 6.62 10.33
N LEU A 171 18.51 6.54 9.96
CA LEU A 171 19.32 7.72 9.63
C LEU A 171 18.80 8.40 8.36
N VAL A 172 18.58 7.63 7.29
CA VAL A 172 18.04 8.17 6.02
C VAL A 172 16.69 8.83 6.24
N TYR A 173 15.82 8.20 7.03
CA TYR A 173 14.51 8.74 7.37
C TYR A 173 14.63 10.10 8.10
N ALA A 174 15.42 10.16 9.17
CA ALA A 174 15.54 11.36 10.00
C ALA A 174 16.25 12.53 9.29
N PHE A 175 17.27 12.26 8.48
CA PHE A 175 18.09 13.30 7.84
C PHE A 175 17.60 13.71 6.45
N TYR A 176 16.97 12.83 5.70
CA TYR A 176 16.55 13.10 4.32
C TYR A 176 15.04 13.04 4.17
N GLU A 177 14.42 11.92 4.54
CA GLU A 177 13.00 11.70 4.22
C GLU A 177 12.07 12.67 4.96
N GLU A 178 12.22 12.79 6.29
CA GLU A 178 11.36 13.65 7.11
C GLU A 178 11.55 15.15 6.79
N PRO A 179 12.79 15.67 6.64
CA PRO A 179 13.00 17.07 6.26
C PRO A 179 12.44 17.41 4.88
N LEU A 180 12.65 16.55 3.88
CA LEU A 180 12.10 16.77 2.53
C LEU A 180 10.58 16.67 2.53
N ARG A 181 9.99 15.73 3.29
CA ARG A 181 8.54 15.60 3.42
C ARG A 181 7.92 16.86 4.03
N LYS A 182 8.55 17.41 5.07
CA LYS A 182 8.14 18.70 5.67
C LYS A 182 8.28 19.83 4.65
N LEU A 183 9.40 19.92 3.94
CA LEU A 183 9.64 20.96 2.94
C LEU A 183 8.59 20.95 1.81
N LEU A 184 8.28 19.79 1.25
CA LEU A 184 7.31 19.65 0.16
C LEU A 184 5.88 19.98 0.64
N ARG A 185 5.51 19.51 1.83
CA ARG A 185 4.17 19.73 2.40
C ARG A 185 3.93 21.22 2.72
N PHE A 186 4.89 21.88 3.36
CA PHE A 186 4.74 23.29 3.75
C PHE A 186 5.06 24.27 2.61
N GLY A 187 5.95 23.92 1.69
CA GLY A 187 6.27 24.72 0.50
C GLY A 187 5.07 24.92 -0.41
N ASN A 188 4.31 23.86 -0.67
CA ASN A 188 3.10 23.94 -1.49
C ASN A 188 1.94 24.65 -0.77
N TYR A 189 1.80 24.45 0.54
CA TYR A 189 0.76 25.14 1.32
C TYR A 189 0.93 26.67 1.30
N LYS A 190 2.16 27.17 1.45
CA LYS A 190 2.46 28.60 1.39
C LYS A 190 2.16 29.19 0.00
N LYS A 191 2.39 28.41 -1.06
CA LYS A 191 2.14 28.81 -2.46
C LYS A 191 0.64 28.88 -2.78
N ILE A 192 -0.12 27.87 -2.35
CA ILE A 192 -1.58 27.81 -2.50
C ILE A 192 -2.26 28.90 -1.67
N LEU A 193 -1.82 29.11 -0.43
CA LEU A 193 -2.37 30.16 0.44
C LEU A 193 -2.14 31.54 -0.17
N LYS A 194 -0.94 31.79 -0.73
CA LYS A 194 -0.63 33.04 -1.41
C LYS A 194 -1.49 33.26 -2.66
N SER A 195 -1.76 32.22 -3.45
CA SER A 195 -2.65 32.34 -4.62
C SER A 195 -4.11 32.57 -4.21
N VAL A 196 -4.61 31.90 -3.19
CA VAL A 196 -5.99 32.10 -2.68
C VAL A 196 -6.17 33.51 -2.12
N LEU A 197 -5.21 34.00 -1.33
CA LEU A 197 -5.23 35.38 -0.80
C LEU A 197 -5.13 36.43 -1.91
N TYR A 198 -4.36 36.16 -2.97
CA TYR A 198 -4.26 37.05 -4.13
C TYR A 198 -5.60 37.12 -4.90
N THR A 199 -6.24 35.97 -5.12
CA THR A 199 -7.57 35.91 -5.77
C THR A 199 -8.64 36.62 -4.94
N GLN A 200 -8.64 36.46 -3.60
CA GLN A 200 -9.56 37.18 -2.72
C GLN A 200 -9.36 38.69 -2.72
N LYS A 201 -8.11 39.17 -2.81
CA LYS A 201 -7.79 40.60 -2.90
C LYS A 201 -8.23 41.22 -4.23
N ILE A 202 -8.24 40.44 -5.32
CA ILE A 202 -8.77 40.89 -6.63
C ILE A 202 -10.30 40.89 -6.64
N SER A 203 -10.95 39.91 -6.00
CA SER A 203 -12.42 39.82 -5.97
C SER A 203 -13.10 40.79 -5.01
N ASN A 204 -12.36 41.36 -4.05
CA ASN A 204 -12.88 42.33 -3.09
C ASN A 204 -11.87 43.47 -2.92
N PRO A 205 -11.75 44.38 -3.92
CA PRO A 205 -10.92 45.55 -3.77
C PRO A 205 -11.52 46.40 -2.65
N THR A 206 -10.77 46.55 -1.56
CA THR A 206 -11.12 47.50 -0.50
C THR A 206 -11.34 48.89 -1.12
N PRO A 207 -12.40 49.62 -0.75
CA PRO A 207 -12.70 50.94 -1.29
C PRO A 207 -11.62 51.97 -0.99
#